data_AF-A0A3D0KKE2-F1
#
_entry.id   AF-A0A3D0KKE2-F1
#
_cell.length_a   1.000
_cell.length_b   1.000
_cell.length_c   1.000
_cell.angle_alpha   90.00
_cell.angle_beta   90.00
_cell.angle_gamma   90.00
#
_symmetry.space_group_name_H-M   'P 1'
#
loop_
_entity.id
_entity.type
_entity.pdbx_description
1 polymer ?
#
loop_
_entity_poly.entity_id
_entity_poly.type
_entity_poly.pdbx_seq_one_letter_code
_entity_poly.pdbx_strand_id
1 'polypeptide(L)' 'MAKDKAQTVTIDGSEYNVSDLSENARNQLLNLRVTDQEIQRLNQQLAIAQTARAAYARILKDELPEPQKTH' A
#
# COMPACT_ATOMS: atom_id res chain seq x y z
N MET A 1 27.22 17.73 -24.94
CA MET A 1 27.42 17.24 -23.56
C MET A 1 26.03 17.16 -22.94
N ALA A 2 25.44 15.97 -22.92
CA ALA A 2 24.10 15.77 -22.37
C ALA A 2 24.20 15.93 -20.85
N LYS A 3 23.40 16.85 -20.28
CA LYS A 3 23.24 16.98 -18.83
C LYS A 3 22.87 15.60 -18.28
N ASP A 4 23.79 14.98 -17.54
CA ASP A 4 23.43 13.95 -16.56
C ASP A 4 22.31 14.54 -15.72
N LYS A 5 21.08 14.05 -15.91
CA LYS A 5 19.98 14.39 -15.03
C LYS A 5 20.34 13.76 -13.69
N ALA A 6 20.92 14.56 -12.79
CA ALA A 6 21.07 14.20 -11.39
C ALA A 6 19.73 13.66 -10.92
N GLN A 7 19.68 12.36 -10.71
CA GLN A 7 18.46 11.68 -10.30
C GLN A 7 18.35 12.00 -8.82
N THR A 8 17.43 12.88 -8.44
CA THR A 8 17.21 13.24 -7.04
C THR A 8 16.13 12.36 -6.44
N VAL A 9 16.28 12.04 -5.16
CA VAL A 9 15.30 11.27 -4.38
C VAL A 9 15.02 12.02 -3.09
N THR A 10 13.74 12.10 -2.73
CA THR A 10 13.33 12.70 -1.47
C THR A 10 13.22 11.62 -0.41
N ILE A 11 14.02 11.73 0.64
CA ILE A 11 14.01 10.82 1.80
C ILE A 11 13.75 11.69 3.03
N ASP A 12 12.71 11.36 3.80
CA ASP A 12 12.28 12.14 4.99
C ASP A 12 12.09 13.64 4.74
N GLY A 13 11.61 14.00 3.54
CA GLY A 13 11.35 15.39 3.15
C GLY A 13 12.60 16.19 2.73
N SER A 14 13.79 15.57 2.76
CA SER A 14 15.03 16.16 2.25
C SER A 14 15.39 15.58 0.88
N GLU A 15 15.86 16.43 -0.03
CA GLU A 15 16.24 16.03 -1.38
C GLU A 15 17.72 15.64 -1.41
N TYR A 16 18.00 14.45 -1.95
CA TYR A 16 19.35 13.91 -2.08
C TYR A 16 19.62 13.56 -3.54
N ASN A 17 20.82 13.88 -4.05
CA ASN A 17 21.24 13.32 -5.32
C ASN A 17 21.53 11.84 -5.12
N VAL A 18 20.96 11.00 -5.97
CA VAL A 18 21.23 9.55 -5.95
C VAL A 18 22.72 9.29 -6.12
N SER A 19 23.43 10.08 -6.94
CA SER A 19 24.89 10.02 -7.13
C SER A 19 25.71 10.14 -5.85
N ASP A 20 25.17 10.82 -4.84
CA ASP A 20 25.88 11.13 -3.60
C ASP A 20 25.63 10.04 -2.53
N LEU A 21 24.69 9.13 -2.80
CA LEU A 21 24.38 8.02 -1.91
C LEU A 21 25.43 6.90 -2.02
N SER A 22 25.77 6.29 -0.88
CA SER A 22 26.56 5.06 -0.87
C SER A 22 25.83 3.92 -1.59
N GLU A 23 26.58 2.92 -2.06
CA GLU A 23 25.99 1.73 -2.70
C GLU A 23 24.97 1.05 -1.79
N ASN A 24 25.30 0.91 -0.50
CA ASN A 24 24.38 0.35 0.49
C ASN A 24 23.09 1.19 0.60
N ALA A 25 23.19 2.52 0.65
CA ALA A 25 22.02 3.39 0.72
C ALA A 25 21.12 3.25 -0.52
N ARG A 26 21.70 3.11 -1.72
CA ARG A 26 20.93 2.87 -2.95
C ARG A 26 20.22 1.51 -2.94
N ASN A 27 20.90 0.47 -2.45
CA ASN A 27 20.30 -0.86 -2.31
C ASN A 27 19.11 -0.84 -1.35
N GLN A 28 19.24 -0.14 -0.22
CA GLN A 28 18.12 0.00 0.71
C GLN A 28 16.96 0.83 0.15
N LEU A 29 17.26 1.88 -0.63
CA LEU A 29 16.22 2.64 -1.33
C LEU A 29 15.43 1.75 -2.31
N LEU A 30 16.11 0.87 -3.05
CA LEU A 30 15.46 -0.10 -3.93
C LEU A 30 14.59 -1.09 -3.15
N ASN A 31 15.11 -1.64 -2.06
CA ASN A 31 14.36 -2.54 -1.19
C ASN A 31 13.09 -1.86 -0.65
N LEU A 32 13.20 -0.62 -0.15
CA LEU A 32 12.05 0.16 0.32
C LEU A 32 11.01 0.32 -0.78
N ARG A 33 11.41 0.72 -1.99
CA ARG A 33 10.48 0.88 -3.11
C ARG A 33 9.74 -0.42 -3.45
N VAL A 34 10.43 -1.55 -3.43
CA VAL A 34 9.81 -2.87 -3.68
C VAL A 34 8.84 -3.23 -2.56
N THR A 35 9.22 -3.00 -1.31
CA THR A 35 8.35 -3.23 -0.15
C THR A 35 7.11 -2.34 -0.20
N ASP A 36 7.24 -1.07 -0.55
CA ASP A 36 6.10 -0.14 -0.69
C ASP A 36 5.12 -0.59 -1.77
N GLN A 37 5.63 -1.06 -2.91
CA GLN A 37 4.79 -1.63 -3.97
C GLN A 37 4.01 -2.86 -3.49
N GLU A 38 4.66 -3.73 -2.71
CA GLU A 38 4.00 -4.90 -2.14
C GLU A 38 2.93 -4.52 -1.10
N ILE A 39 3.20 -3.52 -0.25
CA ILE A 39 2.21 -2.97 0.69
C ILE A 39 1.01 -2.43 -0.08
N GLN A 40 1.22 -1.67 -1.16
CA GLN A 40 0.13 -1.17 -2.00
C GLN A 40 -0.69 -2.32 -2.61
N ARG A 41 -0.03 -3.37 -3.10
CA ARG A 41 -0.69 -4.57 -3.64
C ARG A 41 -1.57 -5.26 -2.60
N LEU A 42 -1.04 -5.44 -1.38
CA LEU A 42 -1.79 -6.04 -0.27
C LEU A 42 -2.99 -5.19 0.15
N ASN A 43 -2.84 -3.86 0.18
CA ASN A 43 -3.95 -2.95 0.48
C ASN A 43 -5.07 -3.04 -0.56
N GLN A 44 -4.73 -3.20 -1.85
CA GLN A 44 -5.74 -3.44 -2.90
C GLN A 44 -6.48 -4.76 -2.68
N GLN A 45 -5.76 -5.84 -2.36
CA GLN A 45 -6.39 -7.13 -2.05
C GLN A 45 -7.29 -7.06 -0.82
N LEU A 46 -6.86 -6.33 0.21
CA LEU A 46 -7.65 -6.09 1.41
C LEU A 46 -8.96 -5.35 1.08
N ALA A 47 -8.90 -4.31 0.25
CA ALA A 47 -10.09 -3.56 -0.17
C ALA A 47 -11.10 -4.44 -0.93
N ILE A 48 -10.61 -5.32 -1.80
CA ILE A 48 -11.45 -6.32 -2.51
C ILE A 48 -12.13 -7.24 -1.50
N ALA A 49 -11.36 -7.80 -0.55
CA ALA A 49 -11.89 -8.70 0.47
C ALA A 49 -12.91 -8.01 1.39
N GLN A 50 -12.67 -6.76 1.76
CA GLN A 50 -13.62 -5.94 2.55
C GLN A 50 -14.94 -5.74 1.80
N THR A 51 -14.88 -5.49 0.49
CA THR A 51 -16.06 -5.33 -0.36
C THR A 51 -16.87 -6.63 -0.40
N ALA A 52 -16.21 -7.77 -0.64
CA ALA A 52 -16.87 -9.08 -0.63
C ALA A 52 -17.50 -9.39 0.74
N ARG A 53 -16.78 -9.15 1.83
CA ARG A 53 -17.30 -9.30 3.20
C ARG A 53 -18.54 -8.46 3.44
N ALA A 54 -18.54 -7.20 3.00
CA ALA A 54 -19.69 -6.31 3.13
C ALA A 54 -20.90 -6.81 2.33
N ALA A 55 -20.68 -7.34 1.12
CA ALA A 55 -21.75 -7.95 0.33
C ALA A 55 -22.34 -9.18 1.02
N TYR A 56 -21.51 -10.10 1.50
CA TYR A 56 -21.97 -11.30 2.21
C TYR A 56 -22.69 -10.96 3.52
N ALA A 57 -22.23 -9.95 4.26
CA ALA A 57 -22.91 -9.51 5.48
C ALA A 57 -24.31 -8.96 5.20
N ARG A 58 -24.52 -8.28 4.06
CA ARG A 58 -25.84 -7.79 3.64
C ARG A 58 -26.77 -8.96 3.31
N ILE A 59 -26.31 -9.90 2.48
CA ILE A 59 -27.07 -11.09 2.11
C ILE A 59 -27.47 -11.87 3.36
N LEU A 60 -26.50 -12.13 4.26
CA LEU A 60 -26.78 -12.82 5.51
C LEU A 60 -27.86 -12.10 6.32
N LYS A 61 -27.79 -10.76 6.43
CA LYS A 61 -28.79 -9.98 7.17
C LYS A 61 -30.20 -10.17 6.58
N ASP A 62 -30.33 -10.29 5.27
CA ASP A 62 -31.61 -10.48 4.59
C ASP A 62 -32.15 -11.92 4.77
N GLU A 63 -31.26 -12.89 5.03
CA GLU A 63 -31.61 -14.29 5.32
C GLU A 63 -31.87 -14.58 6.79
N LEU A 64 -31.46 -13.69 7.70
CA LEU A 64 -31.66 -13.88 9.13
C LEU A 64 -33.15 -13.75 9.50
N PRO A 65 -33.69 -14.65 10.34
CA PRO A 65 -35.04 -14.51 10.88
C PRO A 65 -35.14 -13.25 11.75
N GLU A 66 -36.34 -12.71 11.91
CA GLU A 66 -36.54 -11.56 12.80
C GLU A 66 -35.97 -11.88 14.19
N PRO A 67 -35.16 -10.97 14.77
CA PRO A 67 -34.60 -11.20 16.08
C PRO A 67 -35.75 -11.41 17.07
N GLN A 68 -35.75 -12.56 17.75
CA GLN A 68 -36.75 -12.89 18.75
C GLN A 68 -36.74 -11.76 19.79
N LYS A 69 -37.80 -10.96 19.82
CA LYS A 69 -37.99 -9.94 20.85
C LYS A 69 -38.31 -10.67 22.15
N THR A 70 -37.30 -10.89 22.98
CA THR A 70 -37.50 -11.31 24.36
C THR A 70 -38.13 -10.12 25.09
N HIS A 71 -39.42 -10.23 25.42
CA HIS A 71 -40.14 -9.32 26.31
C HIS A 71 -39.65 -9.45 27.76
#